data_AF-A0A6C0EEJ1-F1
#
_entry.id   AF-A0A6C0EEJ1-F1
#
_cell.length_a   1.000
_cell.length_b   1.000
_cell.length_c   1.000
_cell.angle_alpha   90.00
_cell.angle_beta   90.00
_cell.angle_gamma   90.00
#
_symmetry.space_group_name_H-M   'P 1'
#
loop_
_entity.id
_entity.type
_entity.pdbx_description
1 polymer ?
#
loop_
_entity_poly.entity_id
_entity_poly.type
_entity_poly.pdbx_seq_one_letter_code
_entity_poly.pdbx_strand_id
1 'polypeptide(L)'
;MNALIKIFINNEWIDPRPYQKEAFLLFKNNNETPLYYNKDGYKFGIKRISKAIYMIREDYTRVPIVDWNDVYVFLLDQNPPNWYSAREYQIHAYFDYLYSNVFEKKYTSKNSDNVDESYTILPFDNIDSNITFKLSRNSNGTIYYEKNDTQLTRIRISDNFQERLEYNRMYDRMTEPLVADFLNSSCSSLADMHSSPILLEQLLIIPDIPDIGNNENIADDDLCVVCNIKKHNIIYRPCNHKYICSICSKELLKYNAVLNCPLCKTKVNKIDILNDIRVITLNPINWFHSAFGFIEKCQTISDYHETFKKMYSLYEIGLKKKINGIDIGDFKLINLLYIKTFLPQINRIGKVKINNIIADVIELHKNQDINNCTIQVASQLNCLEMINSEIIPEHGITIYQNDRTQGPLCVMCTPGGIAYRSYIYGQSYCNQIDMSKNLLKYLKELDPDINWTVINGYLKIDSIMMLQKINKTLGQNSEIKNNARNQILAGMHNDLGVYINNDLYNYCVNHVLCSGLPISYHTGELSKAHIWGLLAEIFLEAYYELTLLIACYNNNRIGTNKKCYLTKIGGGVFGMNNNTIIKAIKRAIEIIKNRGYDLEICLVHYNEIDHQYQVF
;
A
#
# COMPACT_ATOMS: atom_id res chain seq x y z
N MET A 1 -32.57 0.27 17.64
CA MET A 1 -32.57 1.65 17.09
C MET A 1 -33.57 1.71 15.96
N ASN A 2 -34.41 2.75 15.90
CA ASN A 2 -35.33 2.95 14.78
C ASN A 2 -34.53 3.47 13.58
N ALA A 3 -34.30 2.63 12.56
CA ALA A 3 -33.66 3.03 11.31
C ALA A 3 -34.54 4.04 10.55
N LEU A 4 -33.96 5.15 10.09
CA LEU A 4 -34.62 6.14 9.24
C LEU A 4 -34.18 5.90 7.79
N ILE A 5 -34.77 4.88 7.19
CA ILE A 5 -34.40 4.44 5.84
C ILE A 5 -35.02 5.39 4.83
N LYS A 6 -34.21 5.88 3.88
CA LYS A 6 -34.64 6.71 2.76
C LYS A 6 -34.14 6.12 1.44
N ILE A 7 -34.92 6.30 0.38
CA ILE A 7 -34.56 5.91 -0.99
C ILE A 7 -34.57 7.16 -1.89
N PHE A 8 -33.59 7.29 -2.77
CA PHE A 8 -33.46 8.47 -3.64
C PHE A 8 -34.13 8.23 -4.99
N ILE A 9 -35.25 8.90 -5.26
CA ILE A 9 -36.04 8.75 -6.49
C ILE A 9 -36.46 10.15 -6.94
N ASN A 10 -36.38 10.44 -8.25
CA ASN A 10 -36.78 11.72 -8.85
C ASN A 10 -36.12 12.94 -8.17
N ASN A 11 -34.82 12.85 -7.88
CA ASN A 11 -34.02 13.87 -7.19
C ASN A 11 -34.43 14.18 -5.75
N GLU A 12 -35.21 13.32 -5.09
CA GLU A 12 -35.63 13.50 -3.70
C GLU A 12 -35.41 12.23 -2.87
N TRP A 13 -35.11 12.43 -1.58
CA TRP A 13 -35.08 11.35 -0.58
C TRP A 13 -36.47 11.13 -0.01
N ILE A 14 -37.08 9.99 -0.34
CA ILE A 14 -38.43 9.62 0.11
C ILE A 14 -38.42 8.37 0.98
N ASP A 15 -39.54 8.09 1.64
CA ASP A 15 -39.69 6.85 2.40
C ASP A 15 -39.75 5.63 1.46
N PRO A 16 -38.97 4.57 1.73
CA PRO A 16 -39.00 3.35 0.94
C PRO A 16 -40.33 2.62 1.11
N ARG A 17 -40.76 1.91 0.07
CA ARG A 17 -41.89 0.98 0.18
C ARG A 17 -41.58 -0.12 1.19
N PRO A 18 -42.60 -0.76 1.81
CA PRO A 18 -42.39 -1.76 2.86
C PRO A 18 -41.39 -2.87 2.49
N TYR A 19 -41.47 -3.42 1.27
CA TYR A 19 -40.54 -4.47 0.80
C TYR A 19 -39.10 -3.97 0.61
N GLN A 20 -38.90 -2.70 0.25
CA GLN A 20 -37.57 -2.09 0.11
C GLN A 20 -36.96 -1.86 1.49
N LYS A 21 -37.79 -1.42 2.44
CA LYS A 21 -37.42 -1.27 3.85
C LYS A 21 -37.02 -2.61 4.46
N GLU A 22 -37.84 -3.65 4.26
CA GLU A 22 -37.55 -5.02 4.71
C GLU A 22 -36.22 -5.52 4.13
N ALA A 23 -36.03 -5.41 2.81
CA ALA A 23 -34.80 -5.83 2.15
C ALA A 23 -33.56 -5.09 2.68
N PHE A 24 -33.66 -3.77 2.88
CA PHE A 24 -32.55 -2.98 3.42
C PHE A 24 -32.19 -3.38 4.85
N LEU A 25 -33.20 -3.65 5.70
CA LEU A 25 -32.96 -4.14 7.06
C LEU A 25 -32.30 -5.52 7.06
N LEU A 26 -32.72 -6.43 6.17
CA LEU A 26 -32.05 -7.72 5.99
C LEU A 26 -30.59 -7.56 5.57
N PHE A 27 -30.32 -6.64 4.63
CA PHE A 27 -28.97 -6.29 4.20
C PHE A 27 -28.10 -5.77 5.35
N LYS A 28 -28.63 -4.82 6.15
CA LYS A 28 -27.92 -4.27 7.32
C LYS A 28 -27.69 -5.34 8.40
N ASN A 29 -28.69 -6.17 8.69
CA ASN A 29 -28.59 -7.25 9.67
C ASN A 29 -27.59 -8.34 9.25
N ASN A 30 -27.34 -8.48 7.95
CA ASN A 30 -26.34 -9.40 7.39
C ASN A 30 -24.98 -8.73 7.15
N ASN A 31 -24.60 -7.76 8.00
CA ASN A 31 -23.33 -7.03 7.94
C ASN A 31 -23.04 -6.41 6.57
N GLU A 32 -24.07 -5.91 5.87
CA GLU A 32 -23.95 -5.30 4.54
C GLU A 32 -23.38 -6.22 3.45
N THR A 33 -23.49 -7.54 3.64
CA THR A 33 -23.18 -8.53 2.59
C THR A 33 -24.17 -8.36 1.42
N PRO A 34 -23.72 -8.39 0.15
CA PRO A 34 -24.62 -8.26 -0.99
C PRO A 34 -25.84 -9.17 -0.89
N LEU A 35 -27.04 -8.58 -0.91
CA LEU A 35 -28.32 -9.27 -0.76
C LEU A 35 -29.04 -9.32 -2.09
N TYR A 36 -29.60 -10.47 -2.46
CA TYR A 36 -30.60 -10.57 -3.50
C TYR A 36 -31.96 -10.84 -2.85
N TYR A 37 -32.89 -9.91 -3.01
CA TYR A 37 -34.24 -9.98 -2.46
C TYR A 37 -35.19 -10.55 -3.52
N ASN A 38 -35.90 -11.62 -3.18
CA ASN A 38 -36.91 -12.26 -4.03
C ASN A 38 -38.07 -12.74 -3.15
N LYS A 39 -39.11 -11.90 -3.03
CA LYS A 39 -40.29 -12.18 -2.19
C LYS A 39 -41.50 -11.42 -2.75
N ASP A 40 -42.67 -12.05 -2.72
CA ASP A 40 -43.95 -11.47 -3.14
C ASP A 40 -43.94 -10.85 -4.56
N GLY A 41 -43.17 -11.45 -5.47
CA GLY A 41 -43.01 -10.98 -6.85
C GLY A 41 -42.03 -9.83 -7.04
N TYR A 42 -41.42 -9.31 -5.98
CA TYR A 42 -40.39 -8.26 -6.05
C TYR A 42 -38.99 -8.87 -6.08
N LYS A 43 -38.21 -8.50 -7.11
CA LYS A 43 -36.83 -8.97 -7.32
C LYS A 43 -35.86 -7.80 -7.50
N PHE A 44 -34.84 -7.73 -6.67
CA PHE A 44 -33.76 -6.73 -6.76
C PHE A 44 -32.59 -7.10 -5.84
N GLY A 45 -31.41 -6.55 -6.11
CA GLY A 45 -30.25 -6.63 -5.21
C GLY A 45 -30.12 -5.42 -4.30
N ILE A 46 -29.44 -5.56 -3.16
CA ILE A 46 -28.89 -4.45 -2.37
C ILE A 46 -27.40 -4.72 -2.16
N LYS A 47 -26.56 -3.75 -2.50
CA LYS A 47 -25.10 -3.88 -2.35
C LYS A 47 -24.44 -2.51 -2.14
N ARG A 48 -23.38 -2.49 -1.32
CA ARG A 48 -22.45 -1.35 -1.24
C ARG A 48 -21.45 -1.41 -2.41
N ILE A 49 -21.36 -0.33 -3.18
CA ILE A 49 -20.46 -0.14 -4.33
C ILE A 49 -19.73 1.18 -4.10
N SER A 50 -18.39 1.17 -4.09
CA SER A 50 -17.57 2.39 -3.91
C SER A 50 -17.98 3.23 -2.70
N LYS A 51 -18.22 2.55 -1.57
CA LYS A 51 -18.73 3.11 -0.30
C LYS A 51 -20.18 3.57 -0.29
N ALA A 52 -20.92 3.56 -1.40
CA ALA A 52 -22.33 3.96 -1.42
C ALA A 52 -23.26 2.74 -1.54
N ILE A 53 -24.41 2.75 -0.87
CA ILE A 53 -25.37 1.63 -0.92
C ILE A 53 -26.39 1.86 -2.03
N TYR A 54 -26.63 0.83 -2.84
CA TYR A 54 -27.62 0.86 -3.91
C TYR A 54 -28.57 -0.32 -3.82
N MET A 55 -29.85 -0.04 -4.09
CA MET A 55 -30.82 -1.02 -4.57
C MET A 55 -30.62 -1.16 -6.09
N ILE A 56 -30.48 -2.39 -6.57
CA ILE A 56 -30.18 -2.72 -7.97
C ILE A 56 -31.36 -3.51 -8.53
N ARG A 57 -32.12 -2.92 -9.46
CA ARG A 57 -33.26 -3.59 -10.10
C ARG A 57 -32.78 -4.63 -11.12
N GLU A 58 -33.69 -5.47 -11.61
CA GLU A 58 -33.37 -6.52 -12.60
C GLU A 58 -32.83 -5.96 -13.93
N ASP A 59 -33.18 -4.71 -14.27
CA ASP A 59 -32.63 -3.97 -15.41
C ASP A 59 -31.26 -3.32 -15.13
N TYR A 60 -30.64 -3.65 -13.99
CA TYR A 60 -29.38 -3.12 -13.48
C TYR A 60 -29.38 -1.63 -13.11
N THR A 61 -30.55 -0.98 -13.12
CA THR A 61 -30.65 0.40 -12.62
C THR A 61 -30.33 0.46 -11.13
N ARG A 62 -29.51 1.44 -10.74
CA ARG A 62 -29.05 1.64 -9.38
C ARG A 62 -29.80 2.80 -8.75
N VAL A 63 -30.38 2.55 -7.59
CA VAL A 63 -31.14 3.53 -6.83
C VAL A 63 -30.53 3.64 -5.44
N PRO A 64 -30.03 4.81 -5.01
CA PRO A 64 -29.52 5.01 -3.66
C PRO A 64 -30.56 4.65 -2.60
N ILE A 65 -30.15 3.90 -1.58
CA ILE A 65 -30.96 3.59 -0.41
C ILE A 65 -30.05 3.58 0.82
N VAL A 66 -30.41 4.32 1.86
CA VAL A 66 -29.52 4.59 3.01
C VAL A 66 -30.31 4.69 4.31
N ASP A 67 -29.61 4.57 5.45
CA ASP A 67 -30.14 4.86 6.78
C ASP A 67 -29.62 6.21 7.26
N TRP A 68 -30.51 7.19 7.40
CA TRP A 68 -30.16 8.53 7.86
C TRP A 68 -29.71 8.57 9.31
N ASN A 69 -30.08 7.57 10.12
CA ASN A 69 -29.64 7.48 11.51
C ASN A 69 -28.27 6.80 11.68
N ASP A 70 -27.63 6.36 10.60
CA ASP A 70 -26.38 5.59 10.67
C ASP A 70 -25.13 6.38 10.20
N VAL A 71 -25.20 7.71 10.11
CA VAL A 71 -24.04 8.55 9.79
C VAL A 71 -23.45 9.12 11.08
N TYR A 72 -22.13 8.97 11.22
CA TYR A 72 -21.41 9.44 12.40
C TYR A 72 -20.21 10.29 12.01
N VAL A 73 -19.87 11.24 12.88
CA VAL A 73 -18.65 12.06 12.83
C VAL A 73 -17.72 11.69 13.97
N PHE A 74 -16.41 11.63 13.73
CA PHE A 74 -15.44 11.36 14.78
C PHE A 74 -14.95 12.66 15.43
N LEU A 75 -15.19 12.82 16.74
CA LEU A 75 -14.89 14.05 17.47
C LEU A 75 -13.72 13.84 18.44
N LEU A 76 -12.64 14.59 18.24
CA LEU A 76 -11.42 14.55 19.06
C LEU A 76 -11.52 15.41 20.33
N ASP A 77 -12.41 16.39 20.30
CA ASP A 77 -12.67 17.37 21.35
C ASP A 77 -13.64 16.87 22.42
N GLN A 78 -14.24 15.68 22.24
CA GLN A 78 -15.10 15.04 23.21
C GLN A 78 -14.29 14.09 24.11
N ASN A 79 -14.77 13.84 25.34
CA ASN A 79 -14.12 12.93 26.27
C ASN A 79 -15.08 11.78 26.67
N PRO A 80 -14.82 10.53 26.26
CA PRO A 80 -13.71 10.10 25.40
C PRO A 80 -13.94 10.47 23.93
N PRO A 81 -12.87 10.69 23.13
CA PRO A 81 -13.00 10.85 21.68
C PRO A 81 -13.66 9.62 21.04
N ASN A 82 -14.69 9.83 20.22
CA ASN A 82 -15.47 8.73 19.65
C ASN A 82 -16.25 9.16 18.40
N TRP A 83 -16.94 8.21 17.78
CA TRP A 83 -17.98 8.46 16.78
C TRP A 83 -19.27 8.92 17.44
N TYR A 84 -19.74 10.09 17.05
CA TYR A 84 -21.01 10.68 17.47
C TYR A 84 -21.95 10.79 16.28
N SER A 85 -23.25 10.70 16.52
CA SER A 85 -24.25 10.85 15.45
C SER A 85 -24.08 12.21 14.78
N ALA A 86 -24.04 12.20 13.44
CA ALA A 86 -23.93 13.41 12.66
C ALA A 86 -25.23 14.24 12.76
N ARG A 87 -25.12 15.57 12.72
CA ARG A 87 -26.29 16.47 12.70
C ARG A 87 -27.04 16.32 11.38
N GLU A 88 -28.32 16.68 11.36
CA GLU A 88 -29.21 16.54 10.19
C GLU A 88 -28.62 17.15 8.91
N TYR A 89 -28.09 18.38 8.98
CA TYR A 89 -27.45 19.02 7.84
C TYR A 89 -26.14 18.35 7.40
N GLN A 90 -25.42 17.71 8.33
CA GLN A 90 -24.21 16.93 8.01
C GLN A 90 -24.57 15.62 7.32
N ILE A 91 -25.66 14.96 7.75
CA ILE A 91 -26.20 13.75 7.12
C ILE A 91 -26.61 14.06 5.67
N HIS A 92 -27.36 15.15 5.47
CA HIS A 92 -27.80 15.58 4.15
C HIS A 92 -26.62 15.86 3.23
N ALA A 93 -25.65 16.68 3.69
CA ALA A 93 -24.45 16.97 2.94
C ALA A 93 -23.61 15.72 2.66
N TYR A 94 -23.52 14.80 3.63
CA TYR A 94 -22.78 13.54 3.48
C TYR A 94 -23.35 12.70 2.34
N PHE A 95 -24.67 12.50 2.28
CA PHE A 95 -25.26 11.71 1.20
C PHE A 95 -25.24 12.44 -0.14
N ASP A 96 -25.53 13.75 -0.18
CA ASP A 96 -25.36 14.55 -1.39
C ASP A 96 -23.93 14.45 -1.93
N TYR A 97 -22.92 14.52 -1.06
CA TYR A 97 -21.52 14.32 -1.44
C TYR A 97 -21.19 12.88 -1.84
N LEU A 98 -21.63 11.89 -1.07
CA LEU A 98 -21.32 10.47 -1.26
C LEU A 98 -21.77 9.97 -2.63
N TYR A 99 -22.95 10.43 -3.07
CA TYR A 99 -23.54 10.11 -4.37
C TYR A 99 -23.19 11.13 -5.46
N SER A 100 -22.39 12.16 -5.14
CA SER A 100 -21.77 13.03 -6.14
C SER A 100 -20.48 12.41 -6.68
N ASN A 101 -20.12 12.78 -7.91
CA ASN A 101 -18.86 12.36 -8.54
C ASN A 101 -17.74 13.41 -8.39
N VAL A 102 -17.78 14.25 -7.36
CA VAL A 102 -16.81 15.34 -7.16
C VAL A 102 -15.82 15.06 -6.03
N PHE A 103 -14.60 15.57 -6.15
CA PHE A 103 -13.54 15.39 -5.16
C PHE A 103 -13.80 16.18 -3.87
N GLU A 104 -14.36 17.38 -4.00
CA GLU A 104 -14.81 18.20 -2.89
C GLU A 104 -16.13 18.90 -3.23
N LYS A 105 -16.91 19.22 -2.19
CA LYS A 105 -18.13 20.01 -2.33
C LYS A 105 -18.30 20.89 -1.10
N LYS A 106 -18.58 22.18 -1.32
CA LYS A 106 -18.77 23.18 -0.26
C LYS A 106 -20.25 23.36 0.03
N TYR A 107 -20.59 23.59 1.29
CA TYR A 107 -21.97 23.72 1.77
C TYR A 107 -22.14 24.95 2.62
N THR A 108 -23.31 25.58 2.51
CA THR A 108 -23.66 26.76 3.32
C THR A 108 -25.12 26.69 3.81
N SER A 109 -25.41 27.25 4.98
CA SER A 109 -26.79 27.56 5.41
C SER A 109 -27.42 28.65 4.55
N LYS A 110 -28.75 28.70 4.52
CA LYS A 110 -29.49 29.81 3.88
C LYS A 110 -29.10 31.14 4.54
N ASN A 111 -29.09 32.21 3.74
CA ASN A 111 -28.80 33.59 4.19
C ASN A 111 -27.41 33.78 4.84
N SER A 112 -26.39 33.02 4.40
CA SER A 112 -25.02 33.22 4.85
C SER A 112 -24.31 34.30 4.04
N ASP A 113 -23.49 35.11 4.71
CA ASP A 113 -22.71 36.19 4.10
C ASP A 113 -21.39 35.67 3.50
N ASN A 114 -20.82 36.39 2.52
CA ASN A 114 -19.52 36.10 1.88
C ASN A 114 -19.42 34.71 1.23
N VAL A 115 -20.50 34.21 0.64
CA VAL A 115 -20.53 32.93 -0.06
C VAL A 115 -20.55 33.14 -1.57
N ASP A 116 -19.66 32.47 -2.30
CA ASP A 116 -19.63 32.47 -3.77
C ASP A 116 -20.53 31.37 -4.37
N GLU A 117 -20.67 31.36 -5.70
CA GLU A 117 -21.50 30.38 -6.43
C GLU A 117 -21.01 28.92 -6.31
N SER A 118 -19.84 28.66 -5.72
CA SER A 118 -19.29 27.30 -5.55
C SER A 118 -19.94 26.53 -4.38
N TYR A 119 -20.73 27.20 -3.55
CA TYR A 119 -21.40 26.57 -2.41
C TYR A 119 -22.77 26.01 -2.75
N THR A 120 -23.04 24.80 -2.26
CA THR A 120 -24.37 24.19 -2.26
C THR A 120 -25.15 24.65 -1.04
N ILE A 121 -26.31 25.29 -1.26
CA ILE A 121 -27.18 25.76 -0.19
C ILE A 121 -27.93 24.58 0.44
N LEU A 122 -27.82 24.46 1.76
CA LEU A 122 -28.50 23.42 2.53
C LEU A 122 -30.02 23.72 2.62
N PRO A 123 -30.89 22.72 2.47
CA PRO A 123 -32.34 22.92 2.38
C PRO A 123 -33.03 23.12 3.73
N PHE A 124 -32.34 23.61 4.76
CA PHE A 124 -32.89 23.77 6.12
C PHE A 124 -33.14 25.24 6.44
N ASP A 125 -34.33 25.54 6.93
CA ASP A 125 -34.71 26.90 7.40
C ASP A 125 -34.38 27.13 8.88
N ASN A 126 -34.21 26.07 9.66
CA ASN A 126 -34.04 26.10 11.12
C ASN A 126 -32.59 25.90 11.57
N ILE A 127 -31.61 26.24 10.74
CA ILE A 127 -30.19 26.19 11.11
C ILE A 127 -29.62 27.61 11.13
N ASP A 128 -28.64 27.85 11.99
CA ASP A 128 -28.01 29.17 12.12
C ASP A 128 -27.44 29.64 10.78
N SER A 129 -27.54 30.94 10.50
CA SER A 129 -26.85 31.58 9.37
C SER A 129 -25.33 31.49 9.54
N ASN A 130 -24.58 31.49 8.43
CA ASN A 130 -23.11 31.37 8.39
C ASN A 130 -22.54 30.00 8.80
N ILE A 131 -23.34 28.93 8.76
CA ILE A 131 -22.80 27.57 8.78
C ILE A 131 -22.23 27.27 7.40
N THR A 132 -20.92 27.29 7.29
CA THR A 132 -20.18 26.92 6.08
C THR A 132 -19.21 25.79 6.39
N PHE A 133 -19.09 24.81 5.49
CA PHE A 133 -18.15 23.70 5.62
C PHE A 133 -17.90 23.05 4.26
N LYS A 134 -16.94 22.13 4.21
CA LYS A 134 -16.60 21.37 3.01
C LYS A 134 -16.57 19.88 3.30
N LEU A 135 -17.02 19.07 2.34
CA LEU A 135 -16.75 17.63 2.32
C LEU A 135 -15.71 17.32 1.25
N SER A 136 -14.74 16.48 1.59
CA SER A 136 -13.69 16.02 0.68
C SER A 136 -13.36 14.55 0.91
N ARG A 137 -12.76 13.90 -0.10
CA ARG A 137 -12.43 12.47 -0.06
C ARG A 137 -10.94 12.28 -0.33
N ASN A 138 -10.27 11.54 0.54
CA ASN A 138 -8.85 11.19 0.35
C ASN A 138 -8.70 10.06 -0.68
N SER A 139 -7.47 9.78 -1.10
CA SER A 139 -7.13 8.72 -2.07
C SER A 139 -7.62 7.32 -1.69
N ASN A 140 -7.77 7.03 -0.38
CA ASN A 140 -8.34 5.78 0.15
C ASN A 140 -9.88 5.79 0.25
N GLY A 141 -10.53 6.80 -0.34
CA GLY A 141 -11.97 6.97 -0.32
C GLY A 141 -12.57 7.43 1.02
N THR A 142 -11.77 7.73 2.04
CA THR A 142 -12.27 8.24 3.34
C THR A 142 -12.81 9.66 3.18
N ILE A 143 -14.00 9.91 3.70
CA ILE A 143 -14.68 11.20 3.60
C ILE A 143 -14.42 12.02 4.86
N TYR A 144 -14.03 13.27 4.67
CA TYR A 144 -13.78 14.24 5.73
C TYR A 144 -14.75 15.40 5.62
N TYR A 145 -15.26 15.80 6.78
CA TYR A 145 -16.00 17.02 7.01
C TYR A 145 -15.04 18.06 7.59
N GLU A 146 -14.86 19.17 6.88
CA GLU A 146 -13.97 20.27 7.22
C GLU A 146 -14.80 21.46 7.72
N LYS A 147 -14.62 21.83 8.99
CA LYS A 147 -15.29 22.98 9.59
C LYS A 147 -14.69 24.26 9.01
N ASN A 148 -15.51 25.26 8.72
CA ASN A 148 -15.01 26.62 8.44
C ASN A 148 -14.70 27.36 9.76
N ASP A 149 -13.81 26.78 10.56
CA ASP A 149 -13.22 27.46 11.71
C ASP A 149 -11.83 28.00 11.34
N THR A 150 -11.24 28.82 12.21
CA THR A 150 -9.92 29.42 11.97
C THR A 150 -8.79 28.39 11.79
N GLN A 151 -9.03 27.13 12.15
CA GLN A 151 -8.06 26.03 12.06
C GLN A 151 -8.37 25.05 10.91
N LEU A 152 -9.45 25.29 10.16
CA LEU A 152 -9.99 24.39 9.14
C LEU A 152 -10.08 22.94 9.62
N THR A 153 -10.64 22.74 10.82
CA THR A 153 -10.64 21.43 11.48
C THR A 153 -11.31 20.36 10.61
N ARG A 154 -10.57 19.31 10.25
CA ARG A 154 -11.07 18.14 9.51
C ARG A 154 -11.41 16.99 10.46
N ILE A 155 -12.63 16.49 10.36
CA ILE A 155 -13.12 15.33 11.09
C ILE A 155 -13.64 14.26 10.12
N ARG A 156 -13.50 12.98 10.47
CA ARG A 156 -14.02 11.89 9.64
C ARG A 156 -15.54 11.81 9.76
N ILE A 157 -16.20 11.47 8.66
CA ILE A 157 -17.64 11.20 8.60
C ILE A 157 -17.89 9.90 7.81
N SER A 158 -18.68 8.97 8.34
CA SER A 158 -18.95 7.68 7.67
C SER A 158 -20.27 7.05 8.11
N ASP A 159 -20.99 6.46 7.14
CA ASP A 159 -22.14 5.57 7.37
C ASP A 159 -21.76 4.09 7.50
N ASN A 160 -20.49 3.75 7.29
CA ASN A 160 -20.02 2.37 7.31
C ASN A 160 -19.52 1.97 8.71
N PHE A 161 -20.27 1.11 9.40
CA PHE A 161 -19.92 0.60 10.73
C PHE A 161 -18.52 0.00 10.82
N GLN A 162 -18.09 -0.75 9.80
CA GLN A 162 -16.80 -1.43 9.81
C GLN A 162 -15.64 -0.42 9.71
N GLU A 163 -15.76 0.60 8.85
CA GLU A 163 -14.77 1.69 8.78
C GLU A 163 -14.66 2.44 10.11
N ARG A 164 -15.80 2.68 10.78
CA ARG A 164 -15.83 3.33 12.09
C ARG A 164 -15.16 2.48 13.16
N LEU A 165 -15.45 1.17 13.19
CA LEU A 165 -14.87 0.24 14.14
C LEU A 165 -13.36 0.08 13.95
N GLU A 166 -12.89 -0.03 12.71
CA GLU A 166 -11.47 -0.09 12.38
C GLU A 166 -10.74 1.19 12.78
N TYR A 167 -11.37 2.35 12.55
CA TYR A 167 -10.82 3.62 12.97
C TYR A 167 -10.78 3.77 14.50
N ASN A 168 -11.83 3.36 15.23
CA ASN A 168 -11.81 3.35 16.70
C ASN A 168 -10.69 2.46 17.24
N ARG A 169 -10.58 1.21 16.75
CA ARG A 169 -9.48 0.31 17.17
C ARG A 169 -8.10 0.87 16.84
N MET A 170 -7.97 1.60 15.74
CA MET A 170 -6.75 2.29 15.38
C MET A 170 -6.47 3.44 16.35
N TYR A 171 -7.50 4.23 16.69
CA TYR A 171 -7.43 5.35 17.62
C TYR A 171 -7.13 4.91 19.06
N ASP A 172 -7.87 3.94 19.61
CA ASP A 172 -7.69 3.40 20.96
C ASP A 172 -6.26 2.87 21.16
N ARG A 173 -5.72 2.15 20.17
CA ARG A 173 -4.31 1.69 20.17
C ARG A 173 -3.29 2.83 20.21
N MET A 174 -3.66 4.02 19.77
CA MET A 174 -2.81 5.22 19.82
C MET A 174 -2.99 6.03 21.12
N THR A 175 -4.08 5.85 21.86
CA THR A 175 -4.48 6.74 22.98
C THR A 175 -4.68 6.09 24.34
N GLU A 176 -4.63 4.76 24.48
CA GLU A 176 -4.81 4.08 25.79
C GLU A 176 -3.69 4.42 26.82
N PRO A 177 -4.04 4.73 28.09
CA PRO A 177 -3.10 4.79 29.20
C PRO A 177 -2.75 3.38 29.73
N LEU A 178 -1.48 3.17 30.09
CA LEU A 178 -1.00 1.92 30.71
C LEU A 178 -1.72 1.65 32.04
N VAL A 179 -2.54 0.60 32.11
CA VAL A 179 -2.95 0.01 33.39
C VAL A 179 -1.72 -0.64 34.02
N ALA A 180 -1.38 -0.16 35.21
CA ALA A 180 -0.26 -0.61 36.01
C ALA A 180 -0.51 -2.01 36.58
N ASP A 181 0.09 -3.02 35.98
CA ASP A 181 0.39 -4.31 36.62
C ASP A 181 1.90 -4.48 36.64
N PHE A 182 2.58 -3.81 37.57
CA PHE A 182 3.87 -4.22 38.13
C PHE A 182 4.20 -3.22 39.25
N LEU A 183 3.79 -3.54 40.48
CA LEU A 183 4.49 -3.23 41.72
C LEU A 183 3.70 -3.89 42.86
N ASN A 184 4.10 -5.10 43.27
CA ASN A 184 4.22 -5.43 44.68
C ASN A 184 5.06 -6.70 44.92
N SER A 185 6.01 -6.52 45.85
CA SER A 185 6.97 -7.47 46.41
C SER A 185 8.17 -7.80 45.50
N SER A 186 9.43 -7.66 45.91
CA SER A 186 9.99 -7.18 47.18
C SER A 186 11.49 -6.90 46.96
N CYS A 187 12.02 -5.98 47.75
CA CYS A 187 13.39 -5.49 47.75
C CYS A 187 14.33 -6.42 48.55
N SER A 188 15.57 -6.61 48.07
CA SER A 188 16.82 -6.84 48.84
C SER A 188 17.93 -7.24 47.85
N SER A 189 19.21 -6.87 47.93
CA SER A 189 20.02 -5.95 48.75
C SER A 189 21.48 -6.07 48.24
N LEU A 190 22.25 -4.98 48.23
CA LEU A 190 23.74 -4.88 48.37
C LEU A 190 24.61 -5.52 47.26
N ALA A 191 25.78 -5.05 46.84
CA ALA A 191 26.66 -3.91 47.09
C ALA A 191 27.76 -3.92 45.97
N ASP A 192 28.63 -2.91 45.95
CA ASP A 192 29.93 -2.82 45.25
C ASP A 192 29.95 -2.39 43.77
N MET A 193 30.99 -1.74 43.25
CA MET A 193 31.83 -0.58 43.64
C MET A 193 32.59 -0.17 42.35
N HIS A 194 32.85 1.12 42.18
CA HIS A 194 33.72 1.77 41.15
C HIS A 194 33.23 1.77 39.69
N SER A 195 33.24 2.85 38.91
CA SER A 195 34.09 4.06 38.87
C SER A 195 33.40 5.18 38.07
N SER A 196 33.62 6.44 38.45
CA SER A 196 33.04 7.68 37.89
C SER A 196 33.44 7.97 36.43
N PRO A 197 32.73 8.84 35.66
CA PRO A 197 32.76 10.28 35.89
C PRO A 197 31.40 11.01 35.77
N ILE A 198 31.38 12.19 36.37
CA ILE A 198 30.35 13.25 36.33
C ILE A 198 29.65 13.31 34.95
N LEU A 199 28.37 12.94 34.90
CA LEU A 199 27.51 13.26 33.76
C LEU A 199 27.05 14.71 33.92
N LEU A 200 27.63 15.59 33.10
CA LEU A 200 26.98 16.83 32.69
C LEU A 200 25.55 16.45 32.25
N GLU A 201 24.51 16.91 32.95
CA GLU A 201 23.16 16.87 32.38
C GLU A 201 23.19 17.67 31.08
N GLN A 202 23.19 16.97 29.94
CA GLN A 202 23.03 17.60 28.64
C GLN A 202 21.66 18.27 28.62
N LEU A 203 21.63 19.59 28.75
CA LEU A 203 20.46 20.40 28.45
C LEU A 203 20.00 20.06 27.03
N LEU A 204 18.74 19.63 26.87
CA LEU A 204 18.15 19.42 25.55
C LEU A 204 18.08 20.77 24.83
N ILE A 205 18.94 20.99 23.86
CA ILE A 205 18.92 22.18 23.01
C ILE A 205 17.97 21.92 21.85
N ILE A 206 16.90 22.72 21.75
CA ILE A 206 15.99 22.68 20.60
C ILE A 206 16.54 23.65 19.54
N PRO A 207 16.81 23.20 18.30
CA PRO A 207 17.34 24.08 17.25
C PRO A 207 16.41 25.26 16.97
N ASP A 208 16.96 26.48 16.89
CA ASP A 208 16.24 27.66 16.39
C ASP A 208 16.09 27.56 14.88
N ILE A 209 14.94 27.05 14.45
CA ILE A 209 14.55 27.00 13.03
C ILE A 209 13.69 28.24 12.75
N PRO A 210 14.06 29.10 11.78
CA PRO A 210 13.25 30.28 11.44
C PRO A 210 11.84 29.88 11.02
N ASP A 211 10.83 30.62 11.51
CA ASP A 211 9.42 30.38 11.22
C ASP A 211 9.14 30.70 9.75
N ILE A 212 9.17 29.68 8.90
CA ILE A 212 8.68 29.79 7.53
C ILE A 212 7.16 29.72 7.67
N GLY A 213 6.51 30.88 7.57
CA GLY A 213 5.09 31.09 7.92
C GLY A 213 4.11 30.11 7.28
N ASN A 214 2.84 30.20 7.70
CA ASN A 214 1.73 29.36 7.26
C ASN A 214 1.67 29.27 5.72
N ASN A 215 2.23 28.22 5.14
CA ASN A 215 2.07 27.92 3.73
C ASN A 215 0.71 27.26 3.55
N GLU A 216 -0.18 27.88 2.79
CA GLU A 216 -1.55 27.41 2.52
C GLU A 216 -1.64 26.09 1.72
N ASN A 217 -0.56 25.32 1.59
CA ASN A 217 -0.49 24.07 0.82
C ASN A 217 0.51 23.06 1.43
N ILE A 218 0.37 22.73 2.72
CA ILE A 218 1.12 21.63 3.34
C ILE A 218 0.29 20.35 3.15
N ALA A 219 0.89 19.32 2.53
CA ALA A 219 0.23 18.01 2.42
C ALA A 219 -0.10 17.46 3.81
N ASP A 220 -1.25 16.82 3.99
CA ASP A 220 -1.70 16.34 5.31
C ASP A 220 -0.67 15.44 6.01
N ASP A 221 0.05 14.61 5.26
CA ASP A 221 1.10 13.70 5.76
C ASP A 221 2.38 14.43 6.22
N ASP A 222 2.50 15.70 5.86
CA ASP A 222 3.59 16.59 6.26
C ASP A 222 3.23 17.42 7.51
N LEU A 223 2.00 17.38 8.00
CA LEU A 223 1.58 18.16 9.17
C LEU A 223 2.11 17.57 10.48
N CYS A 224 2.41 18.47 11.42
CA CYS A 224 2.80 18.12 12.78
C CYS A 224 1.61 17.51 13.51
N VAL A 225 1.76 16.29 14.04
CA VAL A 225 0.69 15.56 14.76
C VAL A 225 0.19 16.24 16.03
N VAL A 226 0.91 17.24 16.53
CA VAL A 226 0.56 17.96 17.77
C VAL A 226 -0.36 19.14 17.45
N CYS A 227 -0.02 19.95 16.45
CA CYS A 227 -0.81 21.15 16.12
C CYS A 227 -1.68 20.98 14.88
N ASN A 228 -1.39 20.02 14.01
CA ASN A 228 -1.98 19.84 12.68
C ASN A 228 -1.99 21.11 11.80
N ILE A 229 -1.14 22.09 12.14
CA ILE A 229 -1.07 23.40 11.46
C ILE A 229 0.27 23.56 10.74
N LYS A 230 1.38 23.22 11.41
CA LYS A 230 2.73 23.43 10.89
C LYS A 230 3.31 22.14 10.34
N LYS A 231 4.13 22.23 9.28
CA LYS A 231 4.88 21.08 8.76
C LYS A 231 5.83 20.53 9.83
N HIS A 232 5.90 19.21 9.97
CA HIS A 232 6.91 18.59 10.84
C HIS A 232 8.31 18.84 10.29
N ASN A 233 9.25 19.18 11.18
CA ASN A 233 10.58 19.68 10.79
C ASN A 233 11.70 19.25 11.74
N ILE A 234 11.41 18.34 12.67
CA ILE A 234 12.38 17.80 13.61
C ILE A 234 12.23 16.28 13.78
N ILE A 235 13.29 15.65 14.25
CA ILE A 235 13.36 14.22 14.54
C ILE A 235 13.70 14.05 16.03
N TYR A 236 12.87 13.33 16.76
CA TYR A 236 13.16 12.95 18.15
C TYR A 236 14.05 11.70 18.21
N ARG A 237 15.11 11.73 19.01
CA ARG A 237 15.98 10.58 19.28
C ARG A 237 15.79 10.06 20.70
N PRO A 238 15.82 8.73 20.93
CA PRO A 238 16.21 7.69 19.97
C PRO A 238 15.08 7.16 19.07
N CYS A 239 13.83 7.53 19.31
CA CYS A 239 12.66 6.91 18.65
C CYS A 239 12.49 7.23 17.15
N ASN A 240 13.27 8.17 16.62
CA ASN A 240 13.30 8.60 15.23
C ASN A 240 11.96 9.13 14.67
N HIS A 241 11.02 9.50 15.55
CA HIS A 241 9.74 10.06 15.14
C HIS A 241 9.93 11.45 14.56
N LYS A 242 9.36 11.64 13.37
CA LYS A 242 9.57 12.83 12.54
C LYS A 242 8.34 13.71 12.37
N TYR A 243 7.24 13.44 13.07
CA TYR A 243 5.95 14.11 12.83
C TYR A 243 5.68 15.29 13.76
N ILE A 244 6.71 15.87 14.38
CA ILE A 244 6.56 17.00 15.30
C ILE A 244 7.25 18.24 14.69
N CYS A 245 6.68 19.43 14.91
CA CYS A 245 7.36 20.67 14.57
C CYS A 245 8.16 21.20 15.78
N SER A 246 9.24 21.92 15.51
CA SER A 246 10.15 22.50 16.52
C SER A 246 9.43 23.39 17.53
N ILE A 247 8.36 24.08 17.12
CA ILE A 247 7.58 24.95 18.01
C ILE A 247 6.75 24.12 19.01
N CYS A 248 6.01 23.12 18.54
CA CYS A 248 5.29 22.21 19.43
C CYS A 248 6.24 21.47 20.37
N SER A 249 7.45 21.15 19.91
CA SER A 249 8.48 20.57 20.75
C SER A 249 8.94 21.51 21.87
N LYS A 250 9.15 22.80 21.57
CA LYS A 250 9.48 23.83 22.57
C LYS A 250 8.39 23.98 23.63
N GLU A 251 7.14 24.03 23.20
CA GLU A 251 6.01 24.11 24.14
C GLU A 251 5.91 22.84 25.01
N LEU A 252 6.07 21.65 24.42
CA LEU A 252 6.07 20.40 25.19
C LEU A 252 7.21 20.32 26.22
N LEU A 253 8.39 20.85 25.92
CA LEU A 253 9.51 20.94 26.87
C LEU A 253 9.25 21.99 27.96
N LYS A 254 8.55 23.09 27.64
CA LYS A 254 8.22 24.15 28.60
C LYS A 254 7.25 23.67 29.70
N TYR A 255 6.30 22.81 29.34
CA TYR A 255 5.28 22.31 30.29
C TYR A 255 5.64 20.98 30.96
N ASN A 256 6.73 20.31 30.56
CA ASN A 256 7.15 19.04 31.14
C ASN A 256 8.60 19.08 31.60
N ALA A 257 8.89 18.58 32.81
CA ALA A 257 10.27 18.46 33.31
C ALA A 257 11.17 17.55 32.44
N VAL A 258 10.56 16.64 31.68
CA VAL A 258 11.23 15.73 30.73
C VAL A 258 10.45 15.70 29.43
N LEU A 259 11.13 15.90 28.30
CA LEU A 259 10.51 15.80 26.99
C LEU A 259 10.37 14.32 26.59
N ASN A 260 9.13 13.84 26.49
CA ASN A 260 8.81 12.52 25.97
C ASN A 260 8.22 12.63 24.57
N CYS A 261 8.53 11.68 23.69
CA CYS A 261 7.94 11.64 22.36
C CYS A 261 6.42 11.48 22.46
N PRO A 262 5.60 12.35 21.85
CA PRO A 262 4.15 12.24 21.96
C PRO A 262 3.60 10.96 21.31
N LEU A 263 4.34 10.38 20.35
CA LEU A 263 3.94 9.20 19.58
C LEU A 263 4.27 7.87 20.27
N CYS A 264 5.47 7.73 20.83
CA CYS A 264 5.91 6.45 21.42
C CYS A 264 6.34 6.55 22.89
N LYS A 265 6.21 7.74 23.49
CA LYS A 265 6.52 8.05 24.90
C LYS A 265 7.98 7.85 25.32
N THR A 266 8.86 7.45 24.41
CA THR A 266 10.30 7.36 24.66
C THR A 266 10.84 8.74 25.06
N LYS A 267 11.66 8.78 26.12
CA LYS A 267 12.39 9.98 26.54
C LYS A 267 13.23 10.49 25.37
N VAL A 268 13.04 11.78 25.04
CA VAL A 268 13.79 12.44 23.98
C VAL A 268 15.11 12.88 24.57
N ASN A 269 16.20 12.32 24.06
CA ASN A 269 17.56 12.64 24.51
C ASN A 269 18.25 13.63 23.56
N LYS A 270 17.80 13.70 22.31
CA LYS A 270 18.34 14.58 21.28
C LYS A 270 17.26 14.91 20.25
N ILE A 271 17.30 16.12 19.69
CA ILE A 271 16.45 16.55 18.60
C ILE A 271 17.33 16.90 17.41
N ASP A 272 17.11 16.23 16.28
CA ASP A 272 17.77 16.57 15.02
C ASP A 272 16.79 17.39 14.14
N ILE A 273 17.32 18.27 13.28
CA ILE A 273 16.52 18.94 12.26
C ILE A 273 16.20 17.94 11.15
N LEU A 274 14.95 17.94 10.68
CA LEU A 274 14.58 17.20 9.47
C LEU A 274 15.20 17.93 8.27
N ASN A 275 16.31 17.40 7.71
CA ASN A 275 17.07 18.00 6.60
C ASN A 275 16.34 17.95 5.24
N ASP A 276 15.09 18.42 5.20
CA ASP A 276 14.30 18.64 3.99
C ASP A 276 13.71 20.06 4.00
N ILE A 277 14.52 21.07 4.32
CA ILE A 277 14.23 22.45 3.89
C ILE A 277 14.48 22.51 2.38
N ARG A 278 13.56 21.93 1.60
CA ARG A 278 13.34 22.37 0.23
C ARG A 278 12.71 23.75 0.34
N VAL A 279 13.56 24.77 0.22
CA VAL A 279 13.15 26.14 -0.09
C VAL A 279 12.17 26.06 -1.26
N ILE A 280 10.92 26.50 -1.03
CA ILE A 280 9.90 26.61 -2.06
C ILE A 280 10.35 27.71 -3.01
N THR A 281 10.96 27.30 -4.12
CA THR A 281 11.04 28.07 -5.35
C THR A 281 10.82 27.08 -6.51
N LEU A 282 9.65 27.20 -7.15
CA LEU A 282 9.20 26.51 -8.37
C LEU A 282 8.84 25.01 -8.17
N ASN A 283 7.65 24.62 -8.63
CA ASN A 283 7.03 23.27 -8.60
C ASN A 283 7.96 22.11 -8.20
N PRO A 284 7.69 21.33 -7.13
CA PRO A 284 8.52 20.19 -6.80
C PRO A 284 8.40 19.15 -7.92
N ILE A 285 9.47 19.04 -8.70
CA ILE A 285 9.70 17.95 -9.65
C ILE A 285 9.59 16.64 -8.86
N ASN A 286 8.49 15.93 -9.03
CA ASN A 286 8.33 14.57 -8.50
C ASN A 286 9.26 13.61 -9.25
N TRP A 287 9.45 12.38 -8.74
CA TRP A 287 10.42 11.44 -9.33
C TRP A 287 10.09 11.10 -10.80
N PHE A 288 8.81 11.05 -11.16
CA PHE A 288 8.37 10.79 -12.52
C PHE A 288 8.76 11.93 -13.46
N HIS A 289 8.46 13.17 -13.07
CA HIS A 289 8.86 14.35 -13.83
C HIS A 289 10.37 14.45 -13.93
N SER A 290 11.10 14.08 -12.87
CA SER A 290 12.56 13.96 -12.90
C SER A 290 12.99 12.97 -13.99
N ALA A 291 12.40 11.78 -14.06
CA ALA A 291 12.79 10.75 -15.01
C ALA A 291 12.36 11.02 -16.46
N PHE A 292 11.21 11.68 -16.69
CA PHE A 292 10.58 11.77 -18.01
C PHE A 292 10.37 13.19 -18.53
N GLY A 293 10.60 14.22 -17.71
CA GLY A 293 10.50 15.62 -18.11
C GLY A 293 9.07 16.17 -18.25
N PHE A 294 8.06 15.46 -17.75
CA PHE A 294 6.68 15.95 -17.71
C PHE A 294 5.90 15.43 -16.50
N ILE A 295 4.80 16.10 -16.14
CA ILE A 295 3.92 15.66 -15.05
C ILE A 295 2.99 14.55 -15.56
N GLU A 296 2.99 13.42 -14.87
CA GLU A 296 2.02 12.35 -15.10
C GLU A 296 0.62 12.82 -14.72
N LYS A 297 -0.31 12.76 -15.67
CA LYS A 297 -1.73 13.00 -15.41
C LYS A 297 -2.49 11.69 -15.55
N CYS A 298 -3.23 11.32 -14.51
CA CYS A 298 -3.92 10.02 -14.42
C CYS A 298 -5.28 10.12 -13.68
N GLN A 299 -5.89 11.31 -13.61
CA GLN A 299 -7.15 11.52 -12.90
C GLN A 299 -8.37 11.12 -13.75
N THR A 300 -8.25 11.24 -15.07
CA THR A 300 -9.27 10.84 -16.04
C THR A 300 -8.69 9.93 -17.12
N ILE A 301 -9.55 9.29 -17.91
CA ILE A 301 -9.11 8.52 -19.08
C ILE A 301 -8.41 9.40 -20.13
N SER A 302 -8.84 10.66 -20.26
CA SER A 302 -8.22 11.63 -21.17
C SER A 302 -6.81 11.98 -20.70
N ASP A 303 -6.64 12.20 -19.40
CA ASP A 303 -5.33 12.44 -18.79
C ASP A 303 -4.38 11.28 -19.01
N TYR A 304 -4.84 10.05 -18.74
CA TYR A 304 -4.04 8.85 -18.99
C TYR A 304 -3.63 8.76 -20.46
N HIS A 305 -4.55 9.08 -21.38
CA HIS A 305 -4.25 9.07 -22.82
C HIS A 305 -3.22 10.13 -23.22
N GLU A 306 -3.25 11.33 -22.61
CA GLU A 306 -2.20 12.35 -22.78
C GLU A 306 -0.85 11.85 -22.26
N THR A 307 -0.82 11.27 -21.06
CA THR A 307 0.37 10.68 -20.44
C THR A 307 0.94 9.57 -21.32
N PHE A 308 0.10 8.67 -21.80
CA PHE A 308 0.48 7.59 -22.71
C PHE A 308 1.09 8.16 -24.02
N LYS A 309 0.46 9.16 -24.64
CA LYS A 309 1.00 9.81 -25.85
C LYS A 309 2.39 10.41 -25.62
N LYS A 310 2.58 11.13 -24.50
CA LYS A 310 3.88 11.67 -24.14
C LYS A 310 4.91 10.57 -23.90
N MET A 311 4.54 9.53 -23.15
CA MET A 311 5.43 8.40 -22.89
C MET A 311 5.83 7.67 -24.18
N TYR A 312 4.88 7.46 -25.09
CA TYR A 312 5.12 6.87 -26.39
C TYR A 312 6.02 7.76 -27.27
N SER A 313 5.89 9.09 -27.19
CA SER A 313 6.77 10.01 -27.91
C SER A 313 8.22 10.02 -27.41
N LEU A 314 8.43 9.67 -26.13
CA LEU A 314 9.75 9.53 -25.51
C LEU A 314 10.36 8.14 -25.75
N TYR A 315 9.57 7.19 -26.27
CA TYR A 315 10.00 5.82 -26.51
C TYR A 315 10.79 5.73 -27.82
N GLU A 316 12.04 5.33 -27.70
CA GLU A 316 12.99 5.23 -28.80
C GLU A 316 13.36 3.76 -29.05
N ILE A 317 13.29 3.36 -30.32
CA ILE A 317 13.78 2.06 -30.79
C ILE A 317 15.05 2.32 -31.60
N GLY A 318 16.21 2.04 -30.99
CA GLY A 318 17.52 2.03 -31.65
C GLY A 318 18.27 0.72 -31.38
N LEU A 319 19.59 0.78 -31.29
CA LEU A 319 20.41 -0.36 -30.84
C LEU A 319 20.01 -0.86 -29.44
N LYS A 320 19.52 0.05 -28.59
CA LYS A 320 18.86 -0.22 -27.31
C LYS A 320 17.51 0.47 -27.29
N LYS A 321 16.52 -0.12 -26.60
CA LYS A 321 15.23 0.51 -26.32
C LYS A 321 15.40 1.50 -25.17
N LYS A 322 14.92 2.72 -25.36
CA LYS A 322 15.04 3.80 -24.36
C LYS A 322 13.72 4.54 -24.17
N ILE A 323 13.52 5.10 -22.98
CA ILE A 323 12.49 6.12 -22.72
C ILE A 323 13.21 7.31 -22.11
N ASN A 324 13.11 8.47 -22.75
CA ASN A 324 13.77 9.71 -22.31
C ASN A 324 15.29 9.50 -22.05
N GLY A 325 15.97 8.78 -22.95
CA GLY A 325 17.40 8.47 -22.82
C GLY A 325 17.76 7.36 -21.81
N ILE A 326 16.80 6.87 -21.03
CA ILE A 326 17.00 5.82 -20.01
C ILE A 326 16.80 4.43 -20.64
N ASP A 327 17.78 3.53 -20.46
CA ASP A 327 17.71 2.16 -20.96
C ASP A 327 16.51 1.42 -20.34
N ILE A 328 15.60 0.92 -21.21
CA ILE A 328 14.46 0.11 -20.80
C ILE A 328 14.89 -1.33 -20.50
N GLY A 329 15.82 -1.85 -21.29
CA GLY A 329 16.19 -3.26 -21.26
C GLY A 329 15.20 -4.17 -21.98
N ASP A 330 15.26 -5.47 -21.67
CA ASP A 330 14.44 -6.51 -22.27
C ASP A 330 13.56 -7.22 -21.24
N PHE A 331 12.25 -7.09 -21.40
CA PHE A 331 11.24 -7.70 -20.54
C PHE A 331 10.65 -8.97 -21.15
N LYS A 332 10.58 -10.06 -20.38
CA LYS A 332 9.98 -11.35 -20.75
C LYS A 332 9.32 -12.01 -19.56
N LEU A 333 8.21 -12.73 -19.81
CA LEU A 333 7.63 -13.65 -18.84
C LEU A 333 8.29 -15.02 -18.96
N ILE A 334 8.80 -15.55 -17.86
CA ILE A 334 9.66 -16.74 -17.84
C ILE A 334 9.14 -17.71 -16.77
N ASN A 335 9.11 -19.01 -17.09
CA ASN A 335 8.89 -20.09 -16.12
C ASN A 335 10.14 -20.98 -15.99
N LEU A 336 10.08 -21.90 -15.02
CA LEU A 336 11.21 -22.78 -14.69
C LEU A 336 11.64 -23.67 -15.85
N LEU A 337 10.69 -24.18 -16.65
CA LEU A 337 10.99 -25.03 -17.79
C LEU A 337 11.79 -24.25 -18.84
N TYR A 338 11.34 -23.04 -19.17
CA TYR A 338 11.97 -22.21 -20.19
C TYR A 338 13.40 -21.81 -19.78
N ILE A 339 13.62 -21.28 -18.57
CA ILE A 339 14.96 -20.81 -18.18
C ILE A 339 15.99 -21.95 -18.11
N LYS A 340 15.56 -23.15 -17.71
CA LYS A 340 16.44 -24.33 -17.64
C LYS A 340 16.97 -24.76 -19.00
N THR A 341 16.29 -24.44 -20.10
CA THR A 341 16.80 -24.74 -21.45
C THR A 341 18.07 -23.96 -21.81
N PHE A 342 18.32 -22.82 -21.17
CA PHE A 342 19.51 -21.99 -21.37
C PHE A 342 20.65 -22.31 -20.39
N LEU A 343 20.41 -23.20 -19.43
CA LEU A 343 21.32 -23.51 -18.34
C LEU A 343 21.57 -25.02 -18.31
N PRO A 344 22.49 -25.56 -19.13
CA PRO A 344 22.79 -26.99 -19.12
C PRO A 344 23.27 -27.44 -17.74
N GLN A 345 23.08 -28.73 -17.45
CA GLN A 345 23.65 -29.35 -16.26
C GLN A 345 25.17 -29.39 -16.39
N ILE A 346 25.90 -28.87 -15.40
CA ILE A 346 27.36 -28.97 -15.35
C ILE A 346 27.70 -30.17 -14.44
N ASN A 347 28.63 -31.03 -14.89
CA ASN A 347 29.04 -32.22 -14.13
C ASN A 347 30.01 -31.87 -12.98
N ARG A 348 29.52 -31.07 -12.02
CA ARG A 348 30.19 -30.73 -10.76
C ARG A 348 29.15 -30.21 -9.75
N ILE A 349 29.57 -30.09 -8.49
CA ILE A 349 28.80 -29.33 -7.50
C ILE A 349 29.21 -27.86 -7.55
N GLY A 350 28.22 -26.99 -7.63
CA GLY A 350 28.36 -25.54 -7.63
C GLY A 350 28.69 -24.98 -6.24
N LYS A 351 29.40 -23.86 -6.20
CA LYS A 351 29.72 -23.11 -4.97
C LYS A 351 28.71 -21.98 -4.80
N VAL A 352 27.69 -22.22 -4.00
CA VAL A 352 26.68 -21.21 -3.67
C VAL A 352 26.89 -20.72 -2.25
N LYS A 353 27.07 -19.41 -2.09
CA LYS A 353 27.17 -18.73 -0.79
C LYS A 353 25.99 -17.80 -0.61
N ILE A 354 25.48 -17.70 0.61
CA ILE A 354 24.45 -16.73 0.99
C ILE A 354 24.95 -15.93 2.18
N ASN A 355 24.74 -14.61 2.15
CA ASN A 355 25.06 -13.70 3.24
C ASN A 355 23.86 -12.78 3.49
N ASN A 356 23.61 -12.45 4.75
CA ASN A 356 22.67 -11.40 5.12
C ASN A 356 23.35 -10.03 4.97
N ILE A 357 22.68 -9.08 4.33
CA ILE A 357 23.14 -7.68 4.24
C ILE A 357 22.06 -6.72 4.71
N ILE A 358 22.45 -5.63 5.37
CA ILE A 358 21.57 -4.50 5.68
C ILE A 358 21.85 -3.43 4.63
N ALA A 359 20.85 -3.05 3.85
CA ALA A 359 21.01 -2.05 2.80
C ALA A 359 19.72 -1.28 2.56
N ASP A 360 19.86 0.02 2.27
CA ASP A 360 18.81 0.79 1.63
C ASP A 360 18.80 0.47 0.13
N VAL A 361 17.61 0.22 -0.43
CA VAL A 361 17.47 -0.23 -1.82
C VAL A 361 17.97 0.83 -2.81
N ILE A 362 17.73 2.10 -2.53
CA ILE A 362 18.16 3.19 -3.42
C ILE A 362 19.69 3.31 -3.38
N GLU A 363 20.28 3.31 -2.18
CA GLU A 363 21.74 3.36 -2.04
C GLU A 363 22.43 2.13 -2.63
N LEU A 364 21.80 0.95 -2.55
CA LEU A 364 22.29 -0.26 -3.21
C LEU A 364 22.38 -0.07 -4.73
N HIS A 365 21.38 0.55 -5.37
CA HIS A 365 21.38 0.80 -6.82
C HIS A 365 22.38 1.88 -7.25
N LYS A 366 22.74 2.82 -6.37
CA LYS A 366 23.80 3.80 -6.62
C LYS A 366 25.20 3.21 -6.56
N ASN A 367 25.38 2.03 -5.96
CA ASN A 367 26.67 1.38 -5.89
C ASN A 367 27.02 0.72 -7.23
N GLN A 368 28.14 1.12 -7.84
CA GLN A 368 28.61 0.55 -9.11
C GLN A 368 28.82 -0.97 -9.08
N ASP A 369 29.04 -1.58 -7.91
CA ASP A 369 29.14 -3.03 -7.73
C ASP A 369 27.86 -3.77 -8.16
N ILE A 370 26.71 -3.09 -8.14
CA ILE A 370 25.43 -3.65 -8.58
C ILE A 370 25.34 -3.81 -10.10
N ASN A 371 26.27 -3.24 -10.87
CA ASN A 371 26.28 -3.36 -12.33
C ASN A 371 26.21 -4.83 -12.77
N ASN A 372 25.21 -5.13 -13.60
CA ASN A 372 24.82 -6.43 -14.12
C ASN A 372 24.37 -7.46 -13.07
N CYS A 373 24.19 -7.07 -11.80
CA CYS A 373 23.62 -7.96 -10.79
C CYS A 373 22.15 -8.26 -11.08
N THR A 374 21.69 -9.41 -10.60
CA THR A 374 20.27 -9.80 -10.63
C THR A 374 19.65 -9.49 -9.28
N ILE A 375 18.51 -8.81 -9.28
CA ILE A 375 17.82 -8.32 -8.08
C ILE A 375 16.40 -8.87 -8.09
N GLN A 376 16.03 -9.54 -7.02
CA GLN A 376 14.66 -10.00 -6.80
C GLN A 376 13.80 -8.82 -6.34
N VAL A 377 12.68 -8.61 -7.02
CA VAL A 377 11.75 -7.53 -6.75
C VAL A 377 10.42 -8.12 -6.30
N ALA A 378 9.97 -7.71 -5.11
CA ALA A 378 8.61 -7.99 -4.67
C ALA A 378 7.64 -7.20 -5.57
N SER A 379 6.84 -7.92 -6.34
CA SER A 379 5.93 -7.39 -7.35
C SER A 379 4.53 -8.01 -7.14
N GLN A 380 3.66 -7.82 -8.12
CA GLN A 380 2.29 -8.33 -8.21
C GLN A 380 2.20 -9.20 -9.46
N LEU A 381 1.12 -9.99 -9.60
CA LEU A 381 0.97 -10.93 -10.73
C LEU A 381 0.94 -10.26 -12.11
N ASN A 382 0.72 -8.94 -12.17
CA ASN A 382 0.74 -8.13 -13.39
C ASN A 382 2.08 -7.39 -13.63
N CYS A 383 3.11 -7.66 -12.81
CA CYS A 383 4.41 -7.00 -12.90
C CYS A 383 4.36 -5.47 -12.65
N LEU A 384 3.35 -4.99 -11.91
CA LEU A 384 3.18 -3.59 -11.49
C LEU A 384 3.05 -3.48 -9.97
N GLU A 385 3.93 -2.70 -9.35
CA GLU A 385 4.04 -2.44 -7.92
C GLU A 385 3.01 -1.44 -7.35
N MET A 386 1.74 -1.65 -7.69
CA MET A 386 0.62 -0.84 -7.20
C MET A 386 0.38 -1.06 -5.70
N ILE A 387 -0.04 -0.02 -4.96
CA ILE A 387 -0.15 -0.08 -3.49
C ILE A 387 -1.26 -1.02 -2.97
N ASN A 388 -2.35 -1.21 -3.73
CA ASN A 388 -3.44 -2.12 -3.39
C ASN A 388 -4.26 -2.54 -4.63
N SER A 389 -5.21 -3.46 -4.44
CA SER A 389 -6.03 -4.03 -5.53
C SER A 389 -7.07 -3.07 -6.14
N GLU A 390 -7.27 -1.88 -5.58
CA GLU A 390 -8.16 -0.85 -6.14
C GLU A 390 -7.47 0.01 -7.20
N ILE A 391 -6.13 -0.05 -7.25
CA ILE A 391 -5.34 0.76 -8.17
C ILE A 391 -5.16 0.02 -9.50
N ILE A 392 -5.67 0.63 -10.57
CA ILE A 392 -5.56 0.15 -11.95
C ILE A 392 -4.33 0.76 -12.65
N PRO A 393 -3.83 0.18 -13.76
CA PRO A 393 -2.72 0.73 -14.53
C PRO A 393 -2.89 2.20 -14.91
N GLU A 394 -4.13 2.63 -15.20
CA GLU A 394 -4.45 4.00 -15.62
C GLU A 394 -4.22 5.06 -14.53
N HIS A 395 -4.13 4.66 -13.25
CA HIS A 395 -3.75 5.58 -12.17
C HIS A 395 -2.28 6.01 -12.20
N GLY A 396 -1.49 5.43 -13.11
CA GLY A 396 -0.10 5.81 -13.34
C GLY A 396 0.87 5.27 -12.30
N ILE A 397 2.14 5.59 -12.50
CA ILE A 397 3.25 5.08 -11.70
C ILE A 397 3.82 6.13 -10.74
N THR A 398 3.49 7.43 -10.88
CA THR A 398 3.96 8.49 -9.95
C THR A 398 3.66 8.13 -8.50
N ILE A 399 2.53 7.46 -8.25
CA ILE A 399 2.08 7.01 -6.93
C ILE A 399 3.10 6.12 -6.19
N TYR A 400 4.06 5.52 -6.90
CA TYR A 400 5.06 4.62 -6.31
C TYR A 400 5.95 5.37 -5.30
N GLN A 401 6.15 6.68 -5.45
CA GLN A 401 6.93 7.48 -4.51
C GLN A 401 6.33 7.54 -3.09
N ASN A 402 5.04 7.25 -2.98
CA ASN A 402 4.32 7.24 -1.72
C ASN A 402 4.40 5.87 -1.03
N ASP A 403 4.87 4.83 -1.73
CA ASP A 403 5.04 3.49 -1.19
C ASP A 403 6.51 3.24 -0.86
N ARG A 404 6.78 3.04 0.44
CA ARG A 404 8.13 2.81 0.98
C ARG A 404 8.49 1.32 1.06
N THR A 405 7.68 0.44 0.51
CA THR A 405 8.00 -0.98 0.41
C THR A 405 9.09 -1.22 -0.63
N GLN A 406 9.83 -2.33 -0.48
CA GLN A 406 11.02 -2.58 -1.30
C GLN A 406 10.73 -2.71 -2.81
N GLY A 407 9.55 -3.20 -3.19
CA GLY A 407 9.14 -3.38 -4.59
C GLY A 407 9.14 -2.06 -5.37
N PRO A 408 8.25 -1.11 -4.99
CA PRO A 408 8.19 0.25 -5.55
C PRO A 408 9.54 0.96 -5.55
N LEU A 409 10.27 0.94 -4.42
CA LEU A 409 11.59 1.57 -4.32
C LEU A 409 12.61 0.99 -5.33
N CYS A 410 12.59 -0.33 -5.55
CA CYS A 410 13.49 -0.99 -6.49
C CYS A 410 13.18 -0.60 -7.94
N VAL A 411 11.91 -0.62 -8.34
CA VAL A 411 11.53 -0.32 -9.73
C VAL A 411 11.60 1.18 -10.05
N MET A 412 11.47 2.06 -9.05
CA MET A 412 11.74 3.49 -9.21
C MET A 412 13.20 3.80 -9.52
N CYS A 413 14.15 2.94 -9.13
CA CYS A 413 15.56 3.09 -9.51
C CYS A 413 15.82 2.78 -11.00
N THR A 414 14.84 2.18 -11.69
CA THR A 414 14.91 1.78 -13.11
C THR A 414 13.67 2.27 -13.86
N PRO A 415 13.42 3.60 -13.90
CA PRO A 415 12.17 4.20 -14.36
C PRO A 415 11.79 3.78 -15.78
N GLY A 416 12.75 3.66 -16.70
CA GLY A 416 12.48 3.22 -18.08
C GLY A 416 11.80 1.85 -18.13
N GLY A 417 12.19 0.93 -17.25
CA GLY A 417 11.61 -0.41 -17.18
C GLY A 417 10.19 -0.43 -16.65
N ILE A 418 9.87 0.34 -15.60
CA ILE A 418 8.50 0.40 -15.07
C ILE A 418 7.58 1.18 -16.00
N ALA A 419 8.04 2.28 -16.61
CA ALA A 419 7.27 2.99 -17.63
C ALA A 419 6.97 2.11 -18.84
N TYR A 420 7.94 1.30 -19.30
CA TYR A 420 7.69 0.33 -20.37
C TYR A 420 6.60 -0.67 -19.99
N ARG A 421 6.67 -1.30 -18.80
CA ARG A 421 5.66 -2.28 -18.36
C ARG A 421 4.26 -1.67 -18.15
N SER A 422 4.20 -0.42 -17.72
CA SER A 422 2.93 0.27 -17.44
C SER A 422 2.28 0.83 -18.71
N TYR A 423 3.05 1.45 -19.60
CA TYR A 423 2.52 2.17 -20.75
C TYR A 423 2.72 1.43 -22.08
N ILE A 424 3.95 1.01 -22.37
CA ILE A 424 4.32 0.54 -23.72
C ILE A 424 3.98 -0.95 -23.93
N TYR A 425 4.03 -1.76 -22.87
CA TYR A 425 3.69 -3.19 -22.92
C TYR A 425 2.19 -3.45 -23.11
N GLY A 426 1.35 -2.40 -23.02
CA GLY A 426 -0.08 -2.49 -23.30
C GLY A 426 -0.95 -2.96 -22.13
N GLN A 427 -0.50 -2.76 -20.89
CA GLN A 427 -1.31 -3.05 -19.71
C GLN A 427 -2.37 -1.96 -19.49
N SER A 428 -3.59 -2.37 -19.15
CA SER A 428 -4.75 -1.51 -18.88
C SER A 428 -5.69 -2.20 -17.88
N TYR A 429 -6.74 -1.51 -17.41
CA TYR A 429 -7.76 -2.11 -16.56
C TYR A 429 -8.34 -3.41 -17.14
N CYS A 430 -8.52 -3.48 -18.46
CA CYS A 430 -9.11 -4.64 -19.15
C CYS A 430 -8.10 -5.63 -19.73
N ASN A 431 -6.79 -5.32 -19.70
CA ASN A 431 -5.74 -6.17 -20.24
C ASN A 431 -4.51 -6.12 -19.33
N GLN A 432 -4.33 -7.13 -18.49
CA GLN A 432 -3.17 -7.19 -17.58
C GLN A 432 -2.47 -8.53 -17.72
N ILE A 433 -1.16 -8.51 -17.42
CA ILE A 433 -0.40 -9.72 -17.23
C ILE A 433 -1.00 -10.48 -16.03
N ASP A 434 -1.06 -11.80 -16.14
CA ASP A 434 -1.36 -12.69 -15.01
C ASP A 434 -0.31 -13.81 -14.99
N MET A 435 0.67 -13.64 -14.12
CA MET A 435 1.75 -14.62 -13.91
C MET A 435 1.27 -15.96 -13.30
N SER A 436 0.02 -16.04 -12.82
CA SER A 436 -0.59 -17.26 -12.30
C SER A 436 -1.45 -18.01 -13.32
N LYS A 437 -1.71 -17.41 -14.50
CA LYS A 437 -2.67 -17.94 -15.49
C LYS A 437 -2.41 -19.38 -15.90
N ASN A 438 -1.15 -19.73 -16.17
CA ASN A 438 -0.77 -21.09 -16.56
C ASN A 438 -0.96 -22.09 -15.42
N LEU A 439 -0.67 -21.67 -14.18
CA LEU A 439 -0.92 -22.50 -13.00
C LEU A 439 -2.43 -22.74 -12.81
N LEU A 440 -3.26 -21.70 -12.95
CA LEU A 440 -4.71 -21.83 -12.86
C LEU A 440 -5.24 -22.81 -13.91
N LYS A 441 -4.78 -22.68 -15.17
CA LYS A 441 -5.15 -23.57 -16.25
C LYS A 441 -4.80 -25.03 -15.93
N TYR A 442 -3.56 -25.27 -15.49
CA TYR A 442 -3.10 -26.61 -15.12
C TYR A 442 -3.91 -27.22 -13.97
N LEU A 443 -4.23 -26.44 -12.93
CA LEU A 443 -5.04 -26.94 -11.82
C LEU A 443 -6.49 -27.22 -12.23
N LYS A 444 -7.06 -26.45 -13.17
CA LYS A 444 -8.38 -26.72 -13.75
C LYS A 444 -8.44 -27.99 -14.58
N GLU A 445 -7.34 -28.37 -15.23
CA GLU A 445 -7.24 -29.64 -15.95
C GLU A 445 -7.26 -30.85 -14.99
N LEU A 446 -6.80 -30.67 -13.74
CA LEU A 446 -6.83 -31.69 -12.69
C LEU A 446 -8.15 -31.71 -11.90
N ASP A 447 -8.71 -30.54 -11.60
CA ASP A 447 -9.99 -30.36 -10.92
C ASP A 447 -10.70 -29.12 -11.51
N PRO A 448 -11.71 -29.31 -12.38
CA PRO A 448 -12.39 -28.22 -13.10
C PRO A 448 -13.03 -27.16 -12.21
N ASP A 449 -13.32 -27.48 -10.95
CA ASP A 449 -13.93 -26.54 -10.01
C ASP A 449 -12.90 -25.56 -9.41
N ILE A 450 -11.60 -25.81 -9.56
CA ILE A 450 -10.57 -24.91 -9.04
C ILE A 450 -10.66 -23.56 -9.74
N ASN A 451 -10.82 -22.48 -8.97
CA ASN A 451 -10.87 -21.14 -9.52
C ASN A 451 -10.33 -20.09 -8.55
N TRP A 452 -9.72 -19.05 -9.11
CA TRP A 452 -9.45 -17.78 -8.43
C TRP A 452 -9.53 -16.65 -9.46
N THR A 453 -9.53 -15.42 -8.96
CA THR A 453 -9.42 -14.23 -9.81
C THR A 453 -8.16 -13.47 -9.48
N VAL A 454 -7.68 -12.66 -10.42
CA VAL A 454 -6.61 -11.71 -10.21
C VAL A 454 -7.19 -10.33 -10.46
N ILE A 455 -7.21 -9.47 -9.43
CA ILE A 455 -7.72 -8.11 -9.50
C ILE A 455 -6.53 -7.17 -9.39
N ASN A 456 -6.20 -6.48 -10.49
CA ASN A 456 -5.09 -5.53 -10.55
C ASN A 456 -3.75 -6.10 -10.05
N GLY A 457 -3.46 -7.35 -10.39
CA GLY A 457 -2.25 -8.07 -9.96
C GLY A 457 -2.36 -8.77 -8.61
N TYR A 458 -3.47 -8.62 -7.87
CA TYR A 458 -3.71 -9.29 -6.59
C TYR A 458 -4.55 -10.55 -6.78
N LEU A 459 -4.01 -11.71 -6.40
CA LEU A 459 -4.76 -12.96 -6.38
C LEU A 459 -5.84 -12.91 -5.31
N LYS A 460 -7.08 -13.22 -5.70
CA LYS A 460 -8.27 -13.24 -4.83
C LYS A 460 -8.91 -14.62 -4.82
N ILE A 461 -9.04 -15.18 -3.62
CA ILE A 461 -9.79 -16.41 -3.34
C ILE A 461 -10.82 -16.09 -2.28
N ASP A 462 -12.10 -16.27 -2.60
CA ASP A 462 -13.21 -15.86 -1.72
C ASP A 462 -13.69 -16.99 -0.80
N SER A 463 -13.10 -18.19 -0.87
CA SER A 463 -13.57 -19.37 -0.13
C SER A 463 -12.42 -20.23 0.41
N ILE A 464 -12.52 -20.56 1.70
CA ILE A 464 -11.62 -21.52 2.37
C ILE A 464 -11.71 -22.89 1.71
N MET A 465 -12.91 -23.31 1.30
CA MET A 465 -13.11 -24.59 0.61
C MET A 465 -12.34 -24.64 -0.71
N MET A 466 -12.20 -23.50 -1.40
CA MET A 466 -11.41 -23.40 -2.62
C MET A 466 -9.91 -23.60 -2.33
N LEU A 467 -9.37 -22.95 -1.28
CA LEU A 467 -7.99 -23.19 -0.86
C LEU A 467 -7.75 -24.64 -0.42
N GLN A 468 -8.68 -25.24 0.33
CA GLN A 468 -8.59 -26.64 0.72
C GLN A 468 -8.57 -27.57 -0.49
N LYS A 469 -9.42 -27.29 -1.49
CA LYS A 469 -9.44 -28.03 -2.76
C LYS A 469 -8.12 -27.91 -3.51
N ILE A 470 -7.60 -26.70 -3.69
CA ILE A 470 -6.30 -26.44 -4.33
C ILE A 470 -5.19 -27.20 -3.60
N ASN A 471 -5.12 -27.10 -2.27
CA ASN A 471 -4.12 -27.79 -1.47
C ASN A 471 -4.26 -29.31 -1.55
N LYS A 472 -5.49 -29.84 -1.55
CA LYS A 472 -5.74 -31.28 -1.75
C LYS A 472 -5.21 -31.74 -3.11
N THR A 473 -5.52 -31.01 -4.18
CA THR A 473 -5.06 -31.33 -5.54
C THR A 473 -3.54 -31.28 -5.66
N LEU A 474 -2.90 -30.22 -5.14
CA LEU A 474 -1.45 -30.11 -5.09
C LEU A 474 -0.78 -31.20 -4.24
N GLY A 475 -1.48 -31.70 -3.22
CA GLY A 475 -0.99 -32.70 -2.27
C GLY A 475 -1.18 -34.16 -2.72
N GLN A 476 -1.80 -34.41 -3.88
CA GLN A 476 -2.05 -35.77 -4.36
C GLN A 476 -0.76 -36.58 -4.60
N ASN A 477 0.24 -35.96 -5.23
CA ASN A 477 1.58 -36.52 -5.39
C ASN A 477 2.62 -35.43 -5.70
N SER A 478 3.91 -35.80 -5.63
CA SER A 478 5.03 -34.86 -5.84
C SER A 478 5.16 -34.39 -7.28
N GLU A 479 4.74 -35.18 -8.27
CA GLU A 479 4.80 -34.84 -9.69
C GLU A 479 3.83 -33.69 -10.02
N ILE A 480 2.59 -33.74 -9.52
CA ILE A 480 1.60 -32.66 -9.66
C ILE A 480 2.12 -31.37 -9.07
N LYS A 481 2.67 -31.41 -7.84
CA LYS A 481 3.25 -30.23 -7.20
C LYS A 481 4.43 -29.65 -8.01
N ASN A 482 5.30 -30.51 -8.53
CA ASN A 482 6.43 -30.09 -9.36
C ASN A 482 5.98 -29.48 -10.69
N ASN A 483 4.99 -30.09 -11.35
CA ASN A 483 4.42 -29.59 -12.61
C ASN A 483 3.68 -28.27 -12.40
N ALA A 484 2.92 -28.13 -11.31
CA ALA A 484 2.30 -26.87 -10.90
C ALA A 484 3.36 -25.77 -10.69
N ARG A 485 4.45 -26.06 -9.96
CA ARG A 485 5.55 -25.10 -9.76
C ARG A 485 6.15 -24.62 -11.09
N ASN A 486 6.27 -25.53 -12.06
CA ASN A 486 6.78 -25.22 -13.40
C ASN A 486 5.85 -24.32 -14.24
N GLN A 487 4.58 -24.17 -13.86
CA GLN A 487 3.64 -23.28 -14.56
C GLN A 487 3.72 -21.82 -14.12
N ILE A 488 4.30 -21.54 -12.96
CA ILE A 488 4.37 -20.18 -12.42
C ILE A 488 5.34 -19.35 -13.25
N LEU A 489 4.89 -18.16 -13.66
CA LEU A 489 5.68 -17.19 -14.39
C LEU A 489 6.28 -16.16 -13.43
N ALA A 490 7.46 -15.64 -13.78
CA ALA A 490 8.06 -14.44 -13.22
C ALA A 490 8.38 -13.44 -14.35
N GLY A 491 8.41 -12.15 -14.04
CA GLY A 491 8.86 -11.13 -14.97
C GLY A 491 10.38 -11.00 -14.93
N MET A 492 11.07 -11.44 -15.97
CA MET A 492 12.51 -11.20 -16.16
C MET A 492 12.69 -9.90 -16.94
N HIS A 493 13.38 -8.92 -16.35
CA HIS A 493 13.65 -7.63 -16.98
C HIS A 493 15.15 -7.33 -16.91
N ASN A 494 15.85 -7.60 -18.00
CA ASN A 494 17.31 -7.49 -18.05
C ASN A 494 17.75 -6.14 -18.61
N ASP A 495 18.96 -5.72 -18.28
CA ASP A 495 19.64 -4.55 -18.85
C ASP A 495 18.92 -3.21 -18.60
N LEU A 496 18.31 -3.08 -17.42
CA LEU A 496 17.61 -1.88 -16.95
C LEU A 496 18.58 -0.76 -16.59
N GLY A 497 18.43 0.41 -17.21
CA GLY A 497 19.22 1.59 -16.88
C GLY A 497 18.87 2.14 -15.50
N VAL A 498 19.89 2.42 -14.68
CA VAL A 498 19.71 2.98 -13.34
C VAL A 498 19.61 4.50 -13.42
N TYR A 499 18.52 5.05 -12.90
CA TYR A 499 18.28 6.49 -12.83
C TYR A 499 17.73 6.87 -11.47
N ILE A 500 18.46 7.73 -10.75
CA ILE A 500 18.15 8.10 -9.36
C ILE A 500 18.52 9.56 -9.16
N ASN A 501 17.65 10.35 -8.53
CA ASN A 501 17.92 11.75 -8.15
C ASN A 501 18.39 12.67 -9.29
N ASN A 502 17.81 12.54 -10.48
CA ASN A 502 18.20 13.22 -11.73
C ASN A 502 19.52 12.73 -12.38
N ASP A 503 20.15 11.70 -11.83
CA ASP A 503 21.37 11.14 -12.39
C ASP A 503 21.09 9.84 -13.13
N LEU A 504 21.49 9.79 -14.40
CA LEU A 504 21.56 8.55 -15.19
C LEU A 504 22.92 7.90 -14.99
N TYR A 505 22.94 6.71 -14.42
CA TYR A 505 24.18 5.97 -14.14
C TYR A 505 24.63 5.19 -15.38
N ASN A 506 25.94 5.00 -15.55
CA ASN A 506 26.50 4.38 -16.76
C ASN A 506 26.43 2.84 -16.79
N TYR A 507 25.54 2.25 -16.00
CA TYR A 507 25.42 0.81 -15.83
C TYR A 507 23.97 0.37 -15.72
N CYS A 508 23.76 -0.94 -15.87
CA CYS A 508 22.44 -1.55 -15.82
C CYS A 508 22.33 -2.59 -14.71
N VAL A 509 21.10 -2.91 -14.33
CA VAL A 509 20.75 -4.02 -13.43
C VAL A 509 19.75 -4.95 -14.09
N ASN A 510 19.54 -6.13 -13.50
CA ASN A 510 18.53 -7.07 -13.96
C ASN A 510 17.52 -7.30 -12.84
N HIS A 511 16.22 -7.18 -13.13
CA HIS A 511 15.15 -7.44 -12.17
C HIS A 511 14.46 -8.78 -12.45
N VAL A 512 14.13 -9.49 -11.37
CA VAL A 512 13.19 -10.62 -11.39
C VAL A 512 11.97 -10.25 -10.56
N LEU A 513 10.87 -9.94 -11.23
CA LEU A 513 9.60 -9.52 -10.66
C LEU A 513 8.84 -10.75 -10.18
N CYS A 514 8.66 -10.87 -8.87
CA CYS A 514 8.07 -12.03 -8.21
C CYS A 514 6.87 -11.60 -7.36
N SER A 515 5.70 -12.22 -7.59
CA SER A 515 4.50 -11.86 -6.83
C SER A 515 4.47 -12.49 -5.45
N GLY A 516 4.32 -11.68 -4.39
CA GLY A 516 3.83 -12.23 -3.13
C GLY A 516 2.36 -12.67 -3.27
N LEU A 517 1.91 -13.67 -2.52
CA LEU A 517 0.47 -13.91 -2.36
C LEU A 517 -0.10 -12.93 -1.33
N PRO A 518 -1.18 -12.20 -1.62
CA PRO A 518 -1.71 -11.14 -0.75
C PRO A 518 -2.59 -11.73 0.37
N ILE A 519 -2.01 -12.59 1.20
CA ILE A 519 -2.70 -13.33 2.27
C ILE A 519 -3.39 -12.37 3.25
N SER A 520 -2.66 -11.36 3.73
CA SER A 520 -3.17 -10.33 4.66
C SER A 520 -4.28 -9.44 4.08
N TYR A 521 -4.47 -9.43 2.76
CA TYR A 521 -5.51 -8.66 2.07
C TYR A 521 -6.83 -9.42 1.96
N HIS A 522 -6.94 -10.57 2.63
CA HIS A 522 -8.18 -11.33 2.79
C HIS A 522 -8.70 -11.19 4.23
N THR A 523 -9.99 -11.45 4.44
CA THR A 523 -10.65 -11.35 5.74
C THR A 523 -10.88 -12.73 6.37
N GLY A 524 -11.10 -12.77 7.69
CA GLY A 524 -11.40 -14.02 8.41
C GLY A 524 -10.26 -15.05 8.33
N GLU A 525 -10.59 -16.33 8.19
CA GLU A 525 -9.61 -17.43 8.12
C GLU A 525 -8.66 -17.31 6.91
N LEU A 526 -9.11 -16.70 5.81
CA LEU A 526 -8.28 -16.51 4.62
C LEU A 526 -7.08 -15.58 4.86
N SER A 527 -7.13 -14.76 5.92
CA SER A 527 -6.00 -13.92 6.36
C SER A 527 -4.87 -14.72 7.02
N LYS A 528 -5.08 -16.00 7.33
CA LYS A 528 -4.11 -16.83 8.06
C LYS A 528 -3.18 -17.56 7.09
N ALA A 529 -1.88 -17.28 7.20
CA ALA A 529 -0.85 -17.83 6.30
C ALA A 529 -0.85 -19.36 6.16
N HIS A 530 -1.17 -20.09 7.24
CA HIS A 530 -1.14 -21.56 7.22
C HIS A 530 -2.27 -22.16 6.35
N ILE A 531 -3.39 -21.45 6.15
CA ILE A 531 -4.51 -21.93 5.32
C ILE A 531 -4.13 -22.00 3.84
N TRP A 532 -3.20 -21.14 3.41
CA TRP A 532 -2.72 -21.09 2.03
C TRP A 532 -1.80 -22.28 1.66
N GLY A 533 -1.23 -22.96 2.66
CA GLY A 533 -0.61 -24.28 2.52
C GLY A 533 0.36 -24.43 1.35
N LEU A 534 0.14 -25.48 0.55
CA LEU A 534 0.95 -25.85 -0.61
C LEU A 534 0.89 -24.80 -1.73
N LEU A 535 -0.22 -24.07 -1.87
CA LEU A 535 -0.31 -22.99 -2.87
C LEU A 535 0.73 -21.91 -2.58
N ALA A 536 0.81 -21.43 -1.33
CA ALA A 536 1.84 -20.47 -0.92
C ALA A 536 3.26 -21.02 -1.10
N GLU A 537 3.46 -22.29 -0.79
CA GLU A 537 4.76 -22.95 -0.93
C GLU A 537 5.25 -22.97 -2.38
N ILE A 538 4.42 -23.40 -3.35
CA ILE A 538 4.86 -23.50 -4.75
C ILE A 538 5.18 -22.14 -5.37
N PHE A 539 4.49 -21.05 -4.97
CA PHE A 539 4.83 -19.70 -5.41
C PHE A 539 6.22 -19.28 -4.93
N LEU A 540 6.53 -19.47 -3.64
CA LEU A 540 7.85 -19.15 -3.10
C LEU A 540 8.94 -20.02 -3.71
N GLU A 541 8.72 -21.33 -3.82
CA GLU A 541 9.69 -22.24 -4.42
C GLU A 541 9.98 -21.88 -5.88
N ALA A 542 8.94 -21.54 -6.66
CA ALA A 542 9.11 -21.11 -8.05
C ALA A 542 9.91 -19.81 -8.15
N TYR A 543 9.58 -18.80 -7.35
CA TYR A 543 10.20 -17.48 -7.46
C TYR A 543 11.66 -17.45 -7.01
N TYR A 544 12.02 -18.10 -5.90
CA TYR A 544 13.43 -18.18 -5.51
C TYR A 544 14.24 -19.01 -6.51
N GLU A 545 13.71 -20.14 -7.00
CA GLU A 545 14.40 -20.95 -8.01
C GLU A 545 14.56 -20.18 -9.34
N LEU A 546 13.52 -19.50 -9.82
CA LEU A 546 13.58 -18.65 -11.02
C LEU A 546 14.61 -17.54 -10.87
N THR A 547 14.61 -16.85 -9.74
CA THR A 547 15.53 -15.73 -9.50
C THR A 547 16.98 -16.19 -9.57
N LEU A 548 17.33 -17.28 -8.89
CA LEU A 548 18.70 -17.77 -8.88
C LEU A 548 19.13 -18.38 -10.23
N LEU A 549 18.22 -19.04 -10.95
CA LEU A 549 18.49 -19.52 -12.31
C LEU A 549 18.71 -18.33 -13.26
N ILE A 550 17.86 -17.30 -13.21
CA ILE A 550 18.03 -16.09 -14.02
C ILE A 550 19.35 -15.39 -13.70
N ALA A 551 19.77 -15.35 -12.43
CA ALA A 551 21.09 -14.85 -12.06
C ALA A 551 22.23 -15.65 -12.72
N CYS A 552 22.17 -16.98 -12.70
CA CYS A 552 23.15 -17.82 -13.40
C CYS A 552 23.13 -17.59 -14.92
N TYR A 553 21.94 -17.44 -15.52
CA TYR A 553 21.77 -17.14 -16.94
C TYR A 553 22.42 -15.79 -17.31
N ASN A 554 22.16 -14.75 -16.53
CA ASN A 554 22.75 -13.43 -16.75
C ASN A 554 24.26 -13.45 -16.57
N ASN A 555 24.78 -14.20 -15.57
CA ASN A 555 26.21 -14.39 -15.37
C ASN A 555 26.89 -15.08 -16.56
N ASN A 556 26.27 -16.14 -17.10
CA ASN A 556 26.75 -16.80 -18.32
C ASN A 556 26.76 -15.85 -19.52
N ARG A 557 25.69 -15.05 -19.68
CA ARG A 557 25.55 -14.10 -20.80
C ARG A 557 26.67 -13.06 -20.83
N ILE A 558 27.16 -12.62 -19.67
CA ILE A 558 28.23 -11.61 -19.56
C ILE A 558 29.61 -12.21 -19.25
N GLY A 559 29.71 -13.53 -19.06
CA GLY A 559 30.96 -14.22 -18.73
C GLY A 559 31.54 -13.87 -17.36
N THR A 560 30.75 -13.31 -16.43
CA THR A 560 31.20 -12.86 -15.11
C THR A 560 30.21 -13.29 -14.04
N ASN A 561 30.70 -13.75 -12.88
CA ASN A 561 29.84 -14.16 -11.78
C ASN A 561 29.45 -12.97 -10.90
N LYS A 562 28.28 -12.37 -11.14
CA LYS A 562 27.71 -11.29 -10.34
C LYS A 562 26.85 -11.81 -9.19
N LYS A 563 26.71 -10.97 -8.16
CA LYS A 563 25.87 -11.26 -6.99
C LYS A 563 24.39 -11.27 -7.36
N CYS A 564 23.63 -12.09 -6.66
CA CYS A 564 22.18 -12.11 -6.72
C CYS A 564 21.61 -11.55 -5.41
N TYR A 565 20.76 -10.53 -5.51
CA TYR A 565 20.12 -9.90 -4.35
C TYR A 565 18.72 -10.47 -4.17
N LEU A 566 18.44 -11.06 -3.02
CA LEU A 566 17.12 -11.60 -2.68
C LEU A 566 16.39 -10.67 -1.71
N THR A 567 15.07 -10.63 -1.88
CA THR A 567 14.15 -10.06 -0.90
C THR A 567 13.29 -11.18 -0.30
N LYS A 568 12.49 -10.84 0.70
CA LYS A 568 11.63 -11.77 1.43
C LYS A 568 10.23 -11.71 0.84
N ILE A 569 10.04 -12.36 -0.31
CA ILE A 569 8.80 -12.30 -1.11
C ILE A 569 7.59 -12.60 -0.23
N GLY A 570 6.71 -11.60 -0.11
CA GLY A 570 5.48 -11.66 0.66
C GLY A 570 5.64 -11.70 2.19
N GLY A 571 6.85 -11.70 2.75
CA GLY A 571 7.12 -11.84 4.19
C GLY A 571 6.82 -10.60 5.04
N GLY A 572 6.50 -9.47 4.39
CA GLY A 572 6.07 -8.23 5.03
C GLY A 572 4.55 -8.05 4.98
N VAL A 573 4.11 -6.95 4.34
CA VAL A 573 2.70 -6.53 4.26
C VAL A 573 1.77 -7.64 3.77
N PHE A 574 2.23 -8.56 2.92
CA PHE A 574 1.41 -9.60 2.29
C PHE A 574 1.16 -10.83 3.19
N GLY A 575 1.89 -11.00 4.30
CA GLY A 575 1.60 -12.02 5.31
C GLY A 575 2.02 -13.46 4.96
N MET A 576 3.00 -13.66 4.07
CA MET A 576 3.56 -15.00 3.83
C MET A 576 4.41 -15.50 5.00
N ASN A 577 4.40 -16.81 5.22
CA ASN A 577 5.09 -17.41 6.35
C ASN A 577 6.62 -17.44 6.15
N ASN A 578 7.37 -16.90 7.11
CA ASN A 578 8.83 -16.78 7.02
C ASN A 578 9.56 -18.13 6.99
N ASN A 579 9.05 -19.16 7.68
CA ASN A 579 9.64 -20.50 7.60
C ASN A 579 9.50 -21.09 6.20
N THR A 580 8.37 -20.85 5.53
CA THR A 580 8.17 -21.27 4.13
C THR A 580 9.13 -20.53 3.20
N ILE A 581 9.35 -19.22 3.41
CA ILE A 581 10.34 -18.43 2.66
C ILE A 581 11.74 -19.03 2.81
N ILE A 582 12.19 -19.29 4.05
CA ILE A 582 13.51 -19.87 4.34
C ILE A 582 13.67 -21.23 3.64
N LYS A 583 12.66 -22.10 3.73
CA LYS A 583 12.68 -23.41 3.07
C LYS A 583 12.80 -23.28 1.56
N ALA A 584 12.06 -22.35 0.95
CA ALA A 584 12.10 -22.12 -0.49
C ALA A 584 13.48 -21.59 -0.96
N ILE A 585 14.10 -20.66 -0.20
CA ILE A 585 15.46 -20.18 -0.48
C ILE A 585 16.47 -21.34 -0.40
N LYS A 586 16.42 -22.14 0.69
CA LYS A 586 17.31 -23.31 0.85
C LYS A 586 17.17 -24.29 -0.31
N ARG A 587 15.92 -24.60 -0.71
CA ARG A 587 15.65 -25.47 -1.86
C ARG A 587 16.26 -24.90 -3.15
N ALA A 588 16.08 -23.61 -3.41
CA ALA A 588 16.62 -22.96 -4.60
C ALA A 588 18.16 -23.03 -4.61
N ILE A 589 18.83 -22.77 -3.48
CA ILE A 589 20.29 -22.89 -3.33
C ILE A 589 20.77 -24.29 -3.69
N GLU A 590 20.13 -25.34 -3.15
CA GLU A 590 20.52 -26.73 -3.44
C GLU A 590 20.33 -27.08 -4.91
N ILE A 591 19.31 -26.53 -5.57
CA ILE A 591 19.13 -26.70 -7.03
C ILE A 591 20.28 -26.08 -7.81
N ILE A 592 20.69 -24.86 -7.48
CA ILE A 592 21.82 -24.21 -8.16
C ILE A 592 23.13 -24.98 -7.94
N LYS A 593 23.40 -25.42 -6.70
CA LYS A 593 24.57 -26.26 -6.39
C LYS A 593 24.55 -27.55 -7.19
N ASN A 594 23.43 -28.27 -7.18
CA ASN A 594 23.30 -29.54 -7.89
C ASN A 594 23.37 -29.38 -9.40
N ARG A 595 23.05 -28.19 -9.94
CA ARG A 595 23.24 -27.87 -11.36
C ARG A 595 24.68 -27.49 -11.73
N GLY A 596 25.55 -27.35 -10.74
CA GLY A 596 26.98 -27.07 -10.93
C GLY A 596 27.33 -25.59 -11.13
N TYR A 597 26.44 -24.68 -10.75
CA TYR A 597 26.66 -23.23 -10.89
C TYR A 597 27.17 -22.60 -9.61
N ASP A 598 28.09 -21.64 -9.75
CA ASP A 598 28.58 -20.84 -8.63
C ASP A 598 27.75 -19.56 -8.54
N LEU A 599 27.34 -19.16 -7.33
CA LEU A 599 26.55 -17.95 -7.12
C LEU A 599 26.77 -17.38 -5.71
N GLU A 600 26.98 -16.07 -5.62
CA GLU A 600 26.94 -15.35 -4.35
C GLU A 600 25.58 -14.67 -4.20
N ILE A 601 24.92 -14.94 -3.08
CA ILE A 601 23.57 -14.46 -2.77
C ILE A 601 23.65 -13.49 -1.61
N CYS A 602 23.02 -12.33 -1.76
CA CYS A 602 22.84 -11.34 -0.70
C CYS A 602 21.36 -11.28 -0.33
N LEU A 603 21.00 -11.77 0.85
CA LEU A 603 19.64 -11.62 1.39
C LEU A 603 19.54 -10.24 2.04
N VAL A 604 18.71 -9.36 1.45
CA VAL A 604 18.64 -7.95 1.83
C VAL A 604 17.67 -7.73 2.99
N HIS A 605 18.13 -7.00 4.00
CA HIS A 605 17.38 -6.61 5.18
C HIS A 605 17.30 -5.09 5.31
N TYR A 606 16.24 -4.64 5.98
CA TYR A 606 16.01 -3.23 6.27
C TYR A 606 16.33 -2.96 7.75
N ASN A 607 17.22 -2.00 8.02
CA ASN A 607 17.72 -1.59 9.34
C ASN A 607 18.48 -2.65 10.16
N GLU A 608 17.96 -3.86 10.31
CA GLU A 608 18.56 -4.96 11.07
C GLU A 608 18.32 -6.30 10.38
N ILE A 609 19.12 -7.31 10.72
CA ILE A 609 18.91 -8.68 10.21
C ILE A 609 17.74 -9.30 10.96
N ASP A 610 16.64 -9.64 10.28
CA ASP A 610 15.52 -10.26 10.98
C ASP A 610 15.96 -11.61 11.58
N HIS A 611 15.69 -11.80 12.88
CA HIS A 611 16.16 -12.94 13.67
C HIS A 611 15.96 -14.31 12.98
N GLN A 612 14.81 -14.51 12.34
CA GLN A 612 14.46 -15.75 11.64
C GLN A 612 15.40 -16.11 10.47
N TYR A 613 16.11 -15.15 9.89
CA TYR A 613 17.02 -15.35 8.76
C TYR A 613 18.49 -15.50 9.16
N GLN A 614 18.81 -15.47 10.46
CA GLN A 614 20.16 -15.76 10.97
C GLN A 614 20.62 -17.22 10.70
N VAL A 615 19.71 -18.06 10.21
CA VAL A 615 19.99 -19.42 9.74
C VAL A 615 20.82 -19.44 8.44
N PHE A 616 20.93 -18.31 7.75
CA PHE A 616 21.80 -18.07 6.60
C PHE A 616 23.02 -17.29 7.05
#